data_AF-A0A151QTR7-F1
#
_entry.id   AF-A0A151QTR7-F1
#
_cell.length_a   1.000
_cell.length_b   1.000
_cell.length_c   1.000
_cell.angle_alpha   90.00
_cell.angle_beta   90.00
_cell.angle_gamma   90.00
#
_symmetry.space_group_name_H-M   'P 1'
#
loop_
_entity.id
_entity.type
_entity.pdbx_description
1 polymer ?
#
loop_
_entity_poly.entity_id
_entity_poly.type
_entity_poly.pdbx_seq_one_letter_code
_entity_poly.pdbx_strand_id
1 'polypeptide(L)'
;MKKNESIDEMFERFQTILNGLKSLQTKFSKDQNNLKILDSLPKIWEPKVIIISKVCDLKVFTLDELIGALRVHEVHLNNRDHLKANDTIALKGGDTIKRREKGRPRNFHKRKERFRKPS
;
A
#
# COMPACT_ATOMS: atom_id res chain seq x y z
N MET A 1 -19.65 2.08 -1.81
CA MET A 1 -18.92 3.07 -0.99
C MET A 1 -18.62 4.29 -1.85
N LYS A 2 -18.89 5.48 -1.33
CA LYS A 2 -18.61 6.75 -2.02
C LYS A 2 -17.11 7.05 -1.95
N LYS A 3 -16.63 7.95 -2.81
CA LYS A 3 -15.25 8.42 -2.75
C LYS A 3 -15.04 9.18 -1.42
N ASN A 4 -13.94 8.89 -0.71
CA ASN A 4 -13.58 9.50 0.58
C ASN A 4 -14.53 9.20 1.75
N GLU A 5 -15.48 8.29 1.56
CA GLU A 5 -16.28 7.76 2.67
C GLU A 5 -15.46 6.75 3.47
N SER A 6 -15.70 6.68 4.78
CA SER A 6 -15.11 5.67 5.67
C SER A 6 -15.93 4.37 5.72
N ILE A 7 -15.34 3.30 6.23
CA ILE A 7 -16.06 2.03 6.47
C ILE A 7 -17.23 2.25 7.43
N ASP A 8 -17.09 3.09 8.45
CA ASP A 8 -18.14 3.37 9.43
C ASP A 8 -19.33 4.09 8.81
N GLU A 9 -19.10 5.15 8.04
CA GLU A 9 -20.15 5.88 7.33
C GLU A 9 -20.86 4.99 6.30
N MET A 10 -20.10 4.16 5.58
CA MET A 10 -20.67 3.19 4.64
C MET A 10 -21.56 2.18 5.36
N PHE A 11 -21.11 1.67 6.52
CA PHE A 11 -21.85 0.68 7.30
C PHE A 11 -23.13 1.26 7.92
N GLU A 12 -23.10 2.49 8.43
CA GLU A 12 -24.30 3.17 8.95
C GLU A 12 -25.37 3.34 7.87
N ARG A 13 -24.98 3.73 6.65
CA ARG A 13 -25.92 3.78 5.51
C ARG A 13 -26.46 2.40 5.17
N PHE A 14 -25.62 1.37 5.24
CA PHE A 14 -26.05 -0.01 5.01
C PHE A 14 -27.07 -0.47 6.06
N GLN A 15 -26.85 -0.16 7.34
CA GLN A 15 -27.81 -0.44 8.42
C GLN A 15 -29.15 0.29 8.21
N THR A 16 -29.10 1.55 7.77
CA THR A 16 -30.30 2.32 7.43
C THR A 16 -31.11 1.63 6.33
N ILE A 17 -30.43 1.14 5.28
CA ILE A 17 -31.07 0.38 4.19
C ILE A 17 -31.66 -0.94 4.71
N LEU A 18 -30.93 -1.70 5.53
CA LEU A 18 -31.43 -2.95 6.14
C LEU A 18 -32.68 -2.72 7.00
N ASN A 19 -32.72 -1.63 7.75
CA ASN A 19 -33.87 -1.27 8.56
C ASN A 19 -35.10 -0.95 7.68
N GLY A 20 -34.90 -0.21 6.58
CA GLY A 20 -35.96 0.03 5.59
C GLY A 20 -36.45 -1.25 4.90
N LEU A 21 -35.56 -2.19 4.58
CA LEU A 21 -35.97 -3.47 4.00
C LEU A 21 -36.73 -4.35 5.00
N LYS A 22 -36.34 -4.30 6.28
CA LYS A 22 -37.01 -5.03 7.36
C LYS A 22 -38.44 -4.55 7.54
N SER A 23 -38.73 -3.25 7.40
CA SER A 23 -40.10 -2.73 7.45
C SER A 23 -40.95 -3.18 6.25
N LEU A 24 -40.31 -3.48 5.11
CA LEU A 24 -40.92 -4.06 3.91
C LEU A 24 -40.98 -5.61 3.95
N GLN A 25 -40.76 -6.23 5.11
CA GLN A 25 -40.68 -7.69 5.32
C GLN A 25 -39.67 -8.42 4.43
N THR A 26 -38.76 -7.70 3.78
CA THR A 26 -37.69 -8.29 2.97
C THR A 26 -36.49 -8.53 3.87
N LYS A 27 -35.98 -9.77 3.89
CA LYS A 27 -34.82 -10.15 4.70
C LYS A 27 -33.74 -10.75 3.82
N PHE A 28 -32.53 -10.22 3.94
CA PHE A 28 -31.33 -10.80 3.37
C PHE A 28 -30.71 -11.77 4.37
N SER A 29 -30.17 -12.88 3.87
CA SER A 29 -29.35 -13.77 4.67
C SER A 29 -28.03 -13.10 5.05
N LYS A 30 -27.34 -13.66 6.05
CA LYS A 30 -26.08 -13.10 6.54
C LYS A 30 -25.01 -13.03 5.46
N ASP A 31 -24.85 -14.10 4.69
CA ASP A 31 -23.92 -14.19 3.57
C ASP A 31 -24.26 -13.21 2.46
N GLN A 32 -25.55 -12.99 2.17
CA GLN A 32 -25.97 -11.95 1.23
C GLN A 32 -25.57 -10.55 1.71
N ASN A 33 -25.78 -10.23 2.99
CA ASN A 33 -25.35 -8.94 3.54
C ASN A 33 -23.83 -8.75 3.47
N ASN A 34 -23.08 -9.78 3.84
CA ASN A 34 -21.62 -9.78 3.79
C ASN A 34 -21.11 -9.56 2.36
N LEU A 35 -21.70 -10.27 1.39
CA LEU A 35 -21.36 -10.12 -0.03
C LEU A 35 -21.67 -8.71 -0.54
N LYS A 36 -22.84 -8.16 -0.20
CA LYS A 36 -23.22 -6.79 -0.61
C LYS A 36 -22.27 -5.73 -0.06
N ILE A 37 -21.76 -5.90 1.16
CA ILE A 37 -20.74 -5.01 1.72
C ILE A 37 -19.45 -5.12 0.92
N LEU A 38 -18.94 -6.35 0.72
CA LEU A 38 -17.70 -6.59 -0.02
C LEU A 38 -17.76 -6.05 -1.45
N ASP A 39 -18.87 -6.28 -2.16
CA ASP A 39 -19.11 -5.78 -3.52
C ASP A 39 -19.18 -4.25 -3.60
N SER A 40 -19.53 -3.59 -2.48
CA SER A 40 -19.66 -2.14 -2.43
C SER A 40 -18.32 -1.41 -2.22
N LEU A 41 -17.25 -2.13 -1.89
CA LEU A 41 -15.94 -1.55 -1.59
C LEU A 41 -15.23 -1.06 -2.87
N PRO A 42 -14.41 0.01 -2.78
CA PRO A 42 -13.67 0.51 -3.93
C PRO A 42 -12.53 -0.43 -4.33
N LYS A 43 -12.07 -0.34 -5.59
CA LYS A 43 -11.08 -1.26 -6.17
C LYS A 43 -9.78 -1.42 -5.37
N ILE A 44 -9.36 -0.42 -4.62
CA ILE A 44 -8.17 -0.50 -3.75
C ILE A 44 -8.29 -1.61 -2.68
N TRP A 45 -9.51 -2.05 -2.37
CA TRP A 45 -9.80 -3.14 -1.44
C TRP A 45 -9.83 -4.52 -2.10
N GLU A 46 -9.75 -4.62 -3.44
CA GLU A 46 -9.86 -5.90 -4.17
C GLU A 46 -8.97 -7.02 -3.60
N PRO A 47 -7.67 -6.78 -3.28
CA PRO A 47 -6.84 -7.84 -2.71
C PRO A 47 -7.39 -8.38 -1.38
N LYS A 48 -7.93 -7.50 -0.54
CA LYS A 48 -8.52 -7.88 0.75
C LYS A 48 -9.85 -8.62 0.56
N VAL A 49 -10.69 -8.15 -0.35
CA VAL A 49 -11.97 -8.81 -0.72
C VAL A 49 -11.70 -10.23 -1.22
N ILE A 50 -10.73 -10.42 -2.11
CA ILE A 50 -10.36 -11.74 -2.65
C ILE A 50 -9.91 -12.67 -1.52
N ILE A 51 -9.04 -12.21 -0.62
CA ILE A 51 -8.56 -13.03 0.51
C ILE A 51 -9.73 -13.45 1.40
N ILE A 52 -10.61 -12.51 1.77
CA ILE A 52 -11.79 -12.81 2.60
C ILE A 52 -12.69 -13.82 1.88
N SER A 53 -12.98 -13.63 0.60
CA SER A 53 -13.85 -14.53 -0.17
C SER A 53 -13.27 -15.95 -0.34
N LYS A 54 -11.95 -16.10 -0.33
CA LYS A 54 -11.27 -17.38 -0.50
C LYS A 54 -11.05 -18.14 0.80
N VAL A 55 -10.84 -17.44 1.90
CA VAL A 55 -10.39 -18.03 3.17
C VAL A 55 -11.52 -18.11 4.20
N CYS A 56 -12.49 -17.20 4.13
CA CYS A 56 -13.57 -17.12 5.10
C CYS A 56 -14.87 -17.68 4.53
N ASP A 57 -15.55 -18.54 5.29
CA ASP A 57 -16.94 -18.88 5.00
C ASP A 57 -17.86 -17.73 5.39
N LEU A 58 -18.37 -17.00 4.39
CA LEU A 58 -19.24 -15.84 4.58
C LEU A 58 -20.57 -16.15 5.28
N LYS A 59 -20.97 -17.42 5.39
CA LYS A 59 -22.16 -17.84 6.15
C LYS A 59 -21.90 -17.89 7.65
N VAL A 60 -20.69 -18.29 8.04
CA VAL A 60 -20.26 -18.37 9.43
C VAL A 60 -19.85 -16.98 9.92
N PHE A 61 -19.11 -16.25 9.09
CA PHE A 61 -18.57 -14.93 9.39
C PHE A 61 -19.69 -13.94 9.77
N THR A 62 -19.64 -13.41 10.99
CA THR A 62 -20.63 -12.42 11.45
C THR A 62 -20.42 -11.08 10.76
N LEU A 63 -21.49 -10.29 10.69
CA LEU A 63 -21.44 -8.96 10.09
C LEU A 63 -20.47 -8.05 10.86
N ASP A 64 -20.49 -8.11 12.19
CA ASP A 64 -19.60 -7.31 13.04
C ASP A 64 -18.13 -7.72 12.89
N GLU A 65 -17.82 -9.01 12.76
CA GLU A 65 -16.46 -9.49 12.46
C GLU A 65 -15.98 -8.99 11.11
N LEU A 66 -16.85 -8.98 10.09
CA LEU A 66 -16.55 -8.41 8.78
C LEU A 66 -16.19 -6.93 8.87
N ILE A 67 -17.04 -6.14 9.51
CA ILE A 67 -16.81 -4.71 9.68
C ILE A 67 -15.54 -4.45 10.49
N GLY A 68 -15.29 -5.23 11.56
CA GLY A 68 -14.05 -5.16 12.34
C GLY A 68 -12.81 -5.40 11.48
N ALA A 69 -12.81 -6.46 10.66
CA ALA A 69 -11.71 -6.77 9.76
C ALA A 69 -11.48 -5.68 8.69
N LEU A 70 -12.56 -5.06 8.21
CA LEU A 70 -12.50 -3.95 7.24
C LEU A 70 -11.94 -2.67 7.89
N ARG A 71 -12.40 -2.28 9.09
CA ARG A 71 -11.87 -1.14 9.85
C ARG A 71 -10.37 -1.25 10.08
N VAL A 72 -9.90 -2.42 10.50
CA VAL A 72 -8.46 -2.66 10.68
C VAL A 72 -7.72 -2.43 9.36
N HIS A 73 -8.24 -2.94 8.25
CA HIS A 73 -7.60 -2.73 6.95
C HIS A 73 -7.63 -1.27 6.48
N GLU A 74 -8.69 -0.52 6.77
CA GLU A 74 -8.81 0.91 6.48
C GLU A 74 -7.64 1.71 7.07
N VAL A 75 -7.35 1.46 8.36
CA VAL A 75 -6.22 2.10 9.07
C VAL A 75 -4.89 1.80 8.38
N HIS A 76 -4.69 0.54 7.96
CA HIS A 76 -3.47 0.15 7.23
C HIS A 76 -3.38 0.79 5.84
N LEU A 77 -4.50 0.96 5.14
CA LEU A 77 -4.51 1.64 3.85
C LEU A 77 -4.15 3.11 4.00
N ASN A 78 -4.76 3.81 4.96
CA ASN A 78 -4.47 5.22 5.23
C ASN A 78 -2.97 5.39 5.57
N ASN A 79 -2.40 4.53 6.41
CA ASN A 79 -0.97 4.56 6.76
C ASN A 79 -0.03 4.33 5.56
N ARG A 80 -0.45 3.54 4.55
CA ARG A 80 0.34 3.29 3.35
C ARG A 80 0.29 4.45 2.36
N ASP A 81 -0.81 5.18 2.28
CA ASP A 81 -0.90 6.39 1.48
C ASP A 81 0.01 7.50 2.03
N HIS A 82 0.21 7.57 3.35
CA HIS A 82 1.20 8.46 3.99
C HIS A 82 2.67 8.07 3.71
N LEU A 83 2.95 6.78 3.45
CA LEU A 83 4.30 6.29 3.10
C LEU A 83 4.64 6.51 1.63
N LYS A 84 3.66 6.34 0.73
CA LYS A 84 3.81 6.56 -0.72
C LYS A 84 4.21 8.00 -1.08
N ALA A 85 3.94 8.98 -0.21
CA ALA A 85 4.36 10.37 -0.40
C ALA A 85 5.86 10.61 -0.12
N ASN A 86 6.54 9.70 0.59
CA ASN A 86 7.94 9.87 1.00
C ASN A 86 8.94 8.95 0.27
N ASP A 87 8.46 7.96 -0.49
CA ASP A 87 9.33 7.01 -1.19
C ASP A 87 9.77 7.49 -2.58
N THR A 88 10.42 8.66 -2.63
CA THR A 88 11.42 8.94 -3.70
C THR A 88 12.81 8.85 -3.10
N ILE A 89 13.19 7.68 -2.59
CA ILE A 89 14.59 7.40 -2.25
C ILE A 89 15.11 6.41 -3.30
N ALA A 90 15.71 6.96 -4.35
CA ALA A 90 16.50 6.20 -5.29
C ALA A 90 17.66 5.52 -4.54
N LEU A 91 17.59 4.19 -4.38
CA LEU A 91 18.72 3.37 -3.96
C LEU A 91 19.78 3.37 -5.07
N LYS A 92 20.68 4.35 -5.03
CA LYS A 92 21.89 4.36 -5.84
C LYS A 92 22.85 3.33 -5.26
N GLY A 93 22.88 2.14 -5.86
CA GLY A 93 23.85 1.08 -5.55
C GLY A 93 25.27 1.62 -5.71
N GLY A 94 25.91 1.90 -4.58
CA GLY A 94 27.32 2.27 -4.50
C GLY A 94 28.09 1.17 -3.79
N ASP A 95 28.37 0.08 -4.49
CA ASP A 95 29.29 -0.94 -3.98
C ASP A 95 30.72 -0.38 -3.96
N THR A 96 31.12 0.05 -2.78
CA THR A 96 32.49 0.40 -2.42
C THR A 96 33.30 -0.87 -2.19
N ILE A 97 33.86 -1.46 -3.24
CA ILE A 97 34.98 -2.43 -3.08
C ILE A 97 36.03 -2.19 -4.17
N LYS A 98 36.99 -1.28 -3.92
CA LYS A 98 38.28 -1.26 -4.65
C LYS A 98 39.27 -2.15 -3.91
N ARG A 99 39.39 -3.41 -4.33
CA ARG A 99 40.48 -4.29 -3.91
C ARG A 99 41.81 -3.78 -4.50
N ARG A 100 42.81 -3.71 -3.62
CA ARG A 100 44.18 -3.24 -3.86
C ARG A 100 45.07 -4.47 -4.12
N GLU A 101 45.78 -4.50 -5.24
CA GLU A 101 47.02 -5.27 -5.39
C GLU A 101 48.06 -4.51 -6.23
N LYS A 102 49.33 -4.85 -5.96
CA LYS A 102 50.55 -4.05 -6.07
C LYS A 102 51.40 -4.38 -7.32
N GLY A 103 52.13 -3.38 -7.81
CA GLY A 103 53.42 -3.49 -8.56
C GLY A 103 53.29 -3.35 -10.08
N ARG A 104 54.08 -2.57 -10.83
CA ARG A 104 55.37 -1.88 -10.62
C ARG A 104 55.44 -0.59 -11.47
N PRO A 105 56.37 0.34 -11.18
CA PRO A 105 56.37 1.70 -11.72
C PRO A 105 57.37 1.90 -12.88
N ARG A 106 57.09 2.89 -13.74
CA ARG A 106 58.02 3.97 -14.19
C ARG A 106 57.56 4.55 -15.54
N ASN A 107 57.28 5.84 -15.58
CA ASN A 107 58.18 6.81 -16.21
C ASN A 107 57.71 8.24 -15.97
N PHE A 108 58.53 8.99 -15.24
CA PHE A 108 58.45 10.44 -15.14
C PHE A 108 58.83 11.04 -16.50
N HIS A 109 57.93 11.81 -17.11
CA HIS A 109 58.32 12.87 -18.04
C HIS A 109 57.93 14.21 -17.41
N LYS A 110 58.90 14.81 -16.72
CA LYS A 110 58.82 16.19 -16.24
C LYS A 110 58.89 17.11 -17.46
N ARG A 111 57.76 17.69 -17.85
CA ARG A 111 57.71 18.84 -18.75
C ARG A 111 58.05 20.08 -17.92
N LYS A 112 59.34 20.42 -17.82
CA LYS A 112 59.77 21.72 -17.30
C LYS A 112 59.67 22.74 -18.42
N GLU A 113 58.80 23.72 -18.24
CA GLU A 113 58.68 24.88 -19.10
C GLU A 113 59.02 26.13 -18.27
N ARG A 114 59.73 27.07 -18.92
CA ARG A 114 60.02 28.45 -18.50
C ARG A 114 61.21 28.60 -17.53
N PHE A 115 62.15 29.55 -17.65
CA PHE A 115 62.26 30.78 -18.44
C PHE A 115 63.72 31.02 -18.84
N ARG A 116 63.92 31.70 -19.98
CA ARG A 116 65.21 32.12 -20.54
C ARG A 116 65.55 33.56 -20.09
N LYS A 117 66.81 33.76 -19.71
CA LYS A 117 67.65 34.99 -19.85
C LYS A 117 67.33 36.20 -18.93
N PRO A 118 68.24 37.20 -18.78
CA PRO A 118 69.49 37.47 -19.52
C PRO A 118 70.75 37.72 -18.66
N SER A 119 71.88 37.91 -19.38
CA SER A 119 73.17 38.40 -18.90
C SER A 119 73.16 39.89 -18.63
#